data_AF-A0A0M0BFD8-F1
#
_entry.id   AF-A0A0M0BFD8-F1
#
_cell.length_a   1.000
_cell.length_b   1.000
_cell.length_c   1.000
_cell.angle_alpha   90.00
_cell.angle_beta   90.00
_cell.angle_gamma   90.00
#
_symmetry.space_group_name_H-M   'P 1'
#
loop_
_entity.id
_entity.type
_entity.pdbx_description
1 polymer ?
#
loop_
_entity_poly.entity_id
_entity_poly.type
_entity_poly.pdbx_seq_one_letter_code
_entity_poly.pdbx_strand_id
1 'polypeptide(L)'
;IIMPGVSGWETIKHTHIKQLAAHRPDQYGSLENPIRRDIEEIGDLAGLNFILNVVWNRRLQVCHVVAGDPHEAWQQGLHVARRAFEYPVRTRSDIAIMYSEAATYLSDAVFAATRGFYLTKDGGTIVVVAPCSPTWASEEHLRVGRHWYPRKEWLRWSLGEITWKALRDEIPVRSSNYMAGFKFTTDRRHVVFVSDTNLADATREIGADYKPSLHDALANAYRRYGETVHVILMPYDSNLIPVDEPPT
;
A
#
# COMPACT_ATOMS: atom_id res chain seq x y z
N ILE A 1 12.35 10.40 -9.39
CA ILE A 1 13.53 10.26 -10.27
C ILE A 1 14.80 10.18 -9.42
N ILE A 2 15.13 11.23 -8.66
CA ILE A 2 16.36 11.28 -7.83
C ILE A 2 16.26 10.37 -6.60
N MET A 3 15.35 10.66 -5.67
CA MET A 3 15.03 9.79 -4.54
C MET A 3 13.82 8.90 -4.89
N PRO A 4 13.89 7.57 -4.69
CA PRO A 4 15.08 6.75 -4.43
C PRO A 4 15.88 6.37 -5.70
N GLY A 5 15.42 6.75 -6.90
CA GLY A 5 15.86 6.14 -8.17
C GLY A 5 17.36 6.17 -8.48
N VAL A 6 18.09 7.20 -8.07
CA VAL A 6 19.55 7.31 -8.23
C VAL A 6 20.26 7.73 -6.93
N SER A 7 19.62 7.45 -5.79
CA SER A 7 20.15 7.78 -4.47
C SER A 7 21.02 6.66 -3.91
N GLY A 8 22.01 7.01 -3.08
CA GLY A 8 22.78 6.02 -2.31
C GLY A 8 21.91 5.29 -1.29
N TRP A 9 22.29 4.05 -0.95
CA TRP A 9 21.54 3.21 -0.03
C TRP A 9 21.29 3.88 1.33
N GLU A 10 22.28 4.57 1.90
CA GLU A 10 22.14 5.25 3.19
C GLU A 10 21.05 6.34 3.16
N THR A 11 20.98 7.12 2.07
CA THR A 11 19.93 8.14 1.90
C THR A 11 18.56 7.50 1.74
N ILE A 12 18.48 6.41 0.97
CA ILE A 12 17.24 5.64 0.79
C ILE A 12 16.77 5.09 2.15
N LYS A 13 17.67 4.48 2.91
CA LYS A 13 17.40 3.90 4.23
C LYS A 13 16.90 4.97 5.20
N HIS A 14 17.59 6.12 5.31
CA HIS A 14 17.15 7.20 6.20
C HIS A 14 15.76 7.73 5.84
N THR A 15 15.46 7.89 4.55
CA THR A 15 14.13 8.33 4.09
C THR A 15 13.04 7.35 4.53
N HIS A 16 13.29 6.04 4.39
CA HIS A 16 12.38 4.99 4.82
C HIS A 16 12.24 4.89 6.35
N ILE A 17 13.31 5.14 7.12
CA ILE A 17 13.24 5.22 8.58
C ILE A 17 12.40 6.41 9.02
N LYS A 18 12.56 7.57 8.38
CA LYS A 18 11.77 8.77 8.68
C LYS A 18 10.28 8.53 8.40
N GLN A 19 9.95 7.82 7.31
CA GLN A 19 8.58 7.40 7.01
C GLN A 19 8.00 6.51 8.12
N LEU A 20 8.77 5.53 8.61
CA LEU A 20 8.37 4.67 9.73
C LEU A 20 8.14 5.45 11.01
N ALA A 21 9.08 6.34 11.35
CA ALA A 21 9.06 7.16 12.56
C ALA A 21 7.93 8.20 12.57
N ALA A 22 7.42 8.61 11.40
CA ALA A 22 6.24 9.46 11.33
C ALA A 22 5.01 8.77 11.94
N HIS A 23 4.95 7.44 11.94
CA HIS A 23 3.80 6.65 12.40
C HIS A 23 2.47 7.09 11.75
N ARG A 24 2.55 7.54 10.48
CA ARG A 24 1.41 7.98 9.66
C ARG A 24 1.21 7.11 8.41
N PRO A 25 0.98 5.79 8.56
CA PRO A 25 0.67 4.91 7.43
C PRO A 25 -0.69 5.24 6.77
N ASP A 26 -1.45 6.18 7.35
CA ASP A 26 -2.77 6.69 6.94
C ASP A 26 -2.71 7.91 6.00
N GLN A 27 -1.58 8.18 5.35
CA GLN A 27 -1.37 9.37 4.50
C GLN A 27 -1.26 9.08 3.00
N TYR A 28 -1.83 7.98 2.51
CA TYR A 28 -1.82 7.67 1.08
C TYR A 28 -2.50 8.78 0.27
N GLY A 29 -1.81 9.31 -0.74
CA GLY A 29 -2.29 10.43 -1.57
C GLY A 29 -2.18 11.82 -0.92
N SER A 30 -1.73 11.93 0.33
CA SER A 30 -1.55 13.23 1.01
C SER A 30 -0.42 14.04 0.39
N LEU A 31 -0.68 15.32 0.11
CA LEU A 31 0.36 16.30 -0.26
C LEU A 31 1.14 16.79 0.95
N GLU A 32 0.48 16.84 2.12
CA GLU A 32 1.11 17.15 3.40
C GLU A 32 1.87 15.93 3.91
N ASN A 33 3.01 15.65 3.28
CA ASN A 33 3.88 14.52 3.57
C ASN A 33 5.32 15.02 3.80
N PRO A 34 5.89 14.89 5.00
CA PRO A 34 7.25 15.34 5.28
C PRO A 34 8.30 14.63 4.41
N ILE A 35 8.07 13.38 4.02
CA ILE A 35 8.96 12.64 3.12
C ILE A 35 8.93 13.21 1.71
N ARG A 36 7.78 13.76 1.28
CA ARG A 36 7.71 14.44 -0.03
C ARG A 36 8.61 15.68 -0.05
N ARG A 37 8.60 16.48 1.00
CA ARG A 37 9.46 17.68 1.10
C ARG A 37 10.94 17.31 1.01
N ASP A 38 11.36 16.23 1.70
CA ASP A 38 12.74 15.73 1.59
C ASP A 38 13.06 15.29 0.15
N ILE A 39 12.13 14.61 -0.54
CA ILE A 39 12.33 14.15 -1.92
C ILE A 39 12.49 15.35 -2.88
N GLU A 40 11.72 16.41 -2.69
CA GLU A 40 11.83 17.66 -3.46
C GLU A 40 13.16 18.35 -3.21
N GLU A 41 13.53 18.54 -1.94
CA GLU A 41 14.82 19.14 -1.55
C GLU A 41 16.01 18.35 -2.12
N ILE A 42 15.97 17.02 -2.06
CA ILE A 42 16.99 16.16 -2.67
C ILE A 42 17.04 16.35 -4.19
N GLY A 43 15.89 16.55 -4.84
CA GLY A 43 15.80 16.87 -6.26
C GLY A 43 16.50 18.19 -6.61
N ASP A 44 16.24 19.22 -5.81
CA ASP A 44 16.83 20.55 -5.98
C ASP A 44 18.35 20.53 -5.74
N LEU A 45 18.80 19.87 -4.66
CA LEU A 45 20.23 19.70 -4.34
C LEU A 45 20.99 18.92 -5.41
N ALA A 46 20.33 17.96 -6.07
CA ALA A 46 20.91 17.21 -7.17
C ALA A 46 20.94 17.99 -8.50
N GLY A 47 20.36 19.19 -8.55
CA GLY A 47 20.29 20.01 -9.76
C GLY A 47 19.33 19.47 -10.82
N LEU A 48 18.28 18.74 -10.42
CA LEU A 48 17.22 18.34 -11.33
C LEU A 48 16.56 19.61 -11.91
N ASN A 49 16.67 19.80 -13.22
CA ASN A 49 16.24 21.04 -13.89
C ASN A 49 15.19 20.81 -14.99
N PHE A 50 14.85 19.55 -15.27
CA PHE A 50 13.84 19.20 -16.25
C PHE A 50 13.24 17.84 -15.94
N ILE A 51 11.92 17.71 -16.07
CA ILE A 51 11.22 16.41 -16.03
C ILE A 51 10.36 16.23 -17.28
N LEU A 52 10.07 14.98 -17.60
CA LEU A 52 8.97 14.58 -18.48
C LEU A 52 8.21 13.47 -17.76
N ASN A 53 6.97 13.75 -17.39
CA ASN A 53 6.08 12.78 -16.75
C ASN A 53 4.89 12.48 -17.65
N VAL A 54 4.43 11.23 -17.60
CA VAL A 54 3.27 10.77 -18.36
C VAL A 54 2.16 10.34 -17.41
N VAL A 55 0.93 10.71 -17.74
CA VAL A 55 -0.28 10.14 -17.12
C VAL A 55 -0.87 9.16 -18.13
N TRP A 56 -1.00 7.91 -17.72
CA TRP A 56 -1.52 6.81 -18.53
C TRP A 56 -2.83 6.24 -17.99
N ASN A 57 -3.61 5.59 -18.85
CA ASN A 57 -4.81 4.85 -18.44
C ASN A 57 -4.49 3.37 -18.17
N ARG A 58 -5.51 2.61 -17.76
CA ARG A 58 -5.41 1.17 -17.46
C ARG A 58 -4.94 0.30 -18.64
N ARG A 59 -5.06 0.78 -19.88
CA ARG A 59 -4.55 0.10 -21.08
C ARG A 59 -3.10 0.51 -21.40
N LEU A 60 -2.42 1.14 -20.43
CA LEU A 60 -1.07 1.69 -20.55
C LEU A 60 -0.93 2.72 -21.69
N GLN A 61 -2.04 3.35 -22.09
CA GLN A 61 -2.04 4.37 -23.13
C GLN A 61 -1.77 5.74 -22.50
N VAL A 62 -0.86 6.52 -23.11
CA VAL A 62 -0.57 7.89 -22.68
C VAL A 62 -1.81 8.75 -22.88
N CYS A 63 -2.30 9.34 -21.79
CA CYS A 63 -3.45 10.24 -21.76
C CYS A 63 -3.01 11.70 -21.66
N HIS A 64 -1.89 11.96 -20.99
CA HIS A 64 -1.32 13.29 -20.86
C HIS A 64 0.20 13.24 -20.68
N VAL A 65 0.88 14.28 -21.14
CA VAL A 65 2.33 14.45 -20.98
C VAL A 65 2.56 15.84 -20.43
N VAL A 66 3.38 15.95 -19.39
CA VAL A 66 3.86 17.22 -18.82
C VAL A 66 5.38 17.23 -18.85
N ALA A 67 5.94 18.37 -19.20
CA ALA A 67 7.39 18.53 -19.29
C ALA A 67 7.79 19.98 -19.02
N GLY A 68 8.97 20.18 -18.43
CA GLY A 68 9.47 21.49 -18.04
C GLY A 68 10.17 21.47 -16.68
N ASP A 69 10.09 22.60 -15.98
CA ASP A 69 10.56 22.74 -14.60
C ASP A 69 9.99 21.60 -13.72
N PRO A 70 10.81 20.95 -12.86
CA PRO A 70 10.37 19.82 -12.06
C PRO A 70 9.17 20.10 -11.15
N HIS A 71 9.09 21.28 -10.54
CA HIS A 71 8.00 21.63 -9.62
C HIS A 71 6.75 21.97 -10.40
N GLU A 72 6.85 22.84 -11.41
CA GLU A 72 5.71 23.27 -12.23
C GLU A 72 5.10 22.12 -13.03
N ALA A 73 5.94 21.34 -13.73
CA ALA A 73 5.46 20.22 -14.53
C ALA A 73 4.86 19.12 -13.64
N TRP A 74 5.41 18.88 -12.44
CA TRP A 74 4.79 17.95 -11.50
C TRP A 74 3.42 18.44 -11.01
N GLN A 75 3.28 19.72 -10.66
CA GLN A 75 2.00 20.30 -10.23
C GLN A 75 0.92 20.19 -11.33
N GLN A 76 1.28 20.48 -12.58
CA GLN A 76 0.38 20.30 -13.73
C GLN A 76 -0.01 18.84 -13.91
N GLY A 77 0.96 17.93 -13.82
CA GLY A 77 0.73 16.49 -13.89
C GLY A 77 -0.20 16.00 -12.77
N LEU A 78 -0.01 16.50 -11.55
CA LEU A 78 -0.85 16.19 -10.40
C LEU A 78 -2.31 16.57 -10.65
N HIS A 79 -2.58 17.77 -11.18
CA HIS A 79 -3.95 18.20 -11.46
C HIS A 79 -4.68 17.22 -12.40
N VAL A 80 -3.98 16.72 -13.42
CA VAL A 80 -4.53 15.72 -14.34
C VAL A 80 -4.67 14.36 -13.67
N ALA A 81 -3.66 13.92 -12.93
CA ALA A 81 -3.65 12.63 -12.23
C ALA A 81 -4.76 12.53 -11.18
N ARG A 82 -5.04 13.59 -10.42
CA ARG A 82 -6.11 13.61 -9.41
C ARG A 82 -7.46 13.24 -10.02
N ARG A 83 -7.81 13.83 -11.16
CA ARG A 83 -9.06 13.49 -11.88
C ARG A 83 -9.11 12.04 -12.39
N ALA A 84 -7.96 11.43 -12.64
CA ALA A 84 -7.87 10.08 -13.17
C ALA A 84 -7.81 8.99 -12.08
N PHE A 85 -7.23 9.30 -10.92
CA PHE A 85 -6.93 8.33 -9.88
C PHE A 85 -7.66 8.55 -8.56
N GLU A 86 -8.11 9.76 -8.25
CA GLU A 86 -8.89 9.99 -7.02
C GLU A 86 -10.31 9.45 -7.17
N TYR A 87 -10.76 8.75 -6.13
CA TYR A 87 -12.10 8.18 -6.05
C TYR A 87 -12.79 8.73 -4.80
N PRO A 88 -13.88 9.52 -4.94
CA PRO A 88 -14.59 10.07 -3.80
C PRO A 88 -15.30 8.95 -3.02
N VAL A 89 -15.13 8.96 -1.70
CA VAL A 89 -15.75 8.02 -0.78
C VAL A 89 -16.58 8.80 0.23
N ARG A 90 -17.90 8.68 0.15
CA ARG A 90 -18.84 9.30 1.12
C ARG A 90 -18.79 8.63 2.49
N THR A 91 -18.82 7.30 2.46
CA THR A 91 -18.94 6.48 3.66
C THR A 91 -18.06 5.26 3.50
N ARG A 92 -17.21 5.01 4.50
CA ARG A 92 -16.41 3.79 4.56
C ARG A 92 -17.31 2.56 4.66
N SER A 93 -16.95 1.48 3.98
CA SER A 93 -17.69 0.22 3.92
C SER A 93 -17.46 -0.68 5.12
N ASP A 94 -18.43 -1.57 5.35
CA ASP A 94 -18.26 -2.74 6.23
C ASP A 94 -17.27 -3.73 5.62
N ILE A 95 -17.34 -3.88 4.28
CA ILE A 95 -16.50 -4.78 3.49
C ILE A 95 -15.93 -4.02 2.30
N ALA A 96 -14.60 -3.97 2.18
CA ALA A 96 -13.95 -3.56 0.93
C ALA A 96 -13.38 -4.77 0.21
N ILE A 97 -13.72 -4.96 -1.05
CA ILE A 97 -13.16 -6.00 -1.91
C ILE A 97 -12.10 -5.35 -2.81
N MET A 98 -10.86 -5.79 -2.67
CA MET A 98 -9.71 -5.30 -3.41
C MET A 98 -9.25 -6.37 -4.38
N TYR A 99 -9.22 -6.08 -5.67
CA TYR A 99 -8.60 -6.97 -6.66
C TYR A 99 -7.18 -6.53 -6.98
N SER A 100 -6.23 -7.46 -6.90
CA SER A 100 -4.83 -7.23 -7.24
C SER A 100 -4.39 -8.22 -8.32
N GLU A 101 -4.66 -7.88 -9.58
CA GLU A 101 -4.38 -8.74 -10.75
C GLU A 101 -2.91 -9.06 -10.92
N ALA A 102 -2.04 -8.07 -10.73
CA ALA A 102 -0.59 -8.19 -10.93
C ALA A 102 0.15 -8.79 -9.73
N ALA A 103 -0.55 -9.17 -8.66
CA ALA A 103 0.08 -9.71 -7.47
C ALA A 103 0.69 -11.09 -7.75
N THR A 104 2.02 -11.15 -7.72
CA THR A 104 2.76 -12.40 -7.93
C THR A 104 3.07 -13.07 -6.59
N TYR A 105 3.37 -12.26 -5.57
CA TYR A 105 3.73 -12.72 -4.23
C TYR A 105 2.79 -12.16 -3.16
N LEU A 106 2.82 -12.76 -1.97
CA LEU A 106 1.96 -12.32 -0.87
C LEU A 106 2.22 -10.86 -0.47
N SER A 107 3.45 -10.36 -0.61
CA SER A 107 3.75 -8.94 -0.36
C SER A 107 3.01 -7.99 -1.32
N ASP A 108 2.82 -8.39 -2.59
CA ASP A 108 2.07 -7.59 -3.57
C ASP A 108 0.59 -7.50 -3.17
N ALA A 109 0.02 -8.62 -2.70
CA ALA A 109 -1.36 -8.66 -2.22
C ALA A 109 -1.53 -7.84 -0.91
N VAL A 110 -0.52 -7.80 -0.05
CA VAL A 110 -0.52 -6.97 1.17
C VAL A 110 -0.68 -5.48 0.86
N PHE A 111 -0.11 -4.98 -0.23
CA PHE A 111 -0.32 -3.58 -0.63
C PHE A 111 -1.80 -3.28 -0.95
N ALA A 112 -2.49 -4.21 -1.60
CA ALA A 112 -3.92 -4.05 -1.86
C ALA A 112 -4.71 -3.99 -0.54
N ALA A 113 -4.31 -4.78 0.47
CA ALA A 113 -4.92 -4.73 1.80
C ALA A 113 -4.71 -3.36 2.47
N THR A 114 -3.50 -2.81 2.44
CA THR A 114 -3.23 -1.49 3.07
C THR A 114 -3.96 -0.35 2.37
N ARG A 115 -4.29 -0.49 1.08
CA ARG A 115 -5.15 0.46 0.35
C ARG A 115 -6.63 0.28 0.69
N GLY A 116 -7.07 -0.96 0.92
CA GLY A 116 -8.41 -1.25 1.45
C GLY A 116 -8.70 -0.61 2.82
N PHE A 117 -7.67 -0.28 3.60
CA PHE A 117 -7.79 0.47 4.86
C PHE A 117 -8.65 1.73 4.73
N TYR A 118 -8.42 2.51 3.67
CA TYR A 118 -9.06 3.81 3.44
C TYR A 118 -10.53 3.67 3.04
N LEU A 119 -10.92 2.50 2.55
CA LEU A 119 -12.29 2.18 2.15
C LEU A 119 -13.08 1.56 3.29
N THR A 120 -12.42 0.97 4.28
CA THR A 120 -13.07 0.15 5.32
C THR A 120 -13.11 0.84 6.68
N LYS A 121 -14.28 0.79 7.33
CA LYS A 121 -14.45 1.29 8.70
C LYS A 121 -13.58 0.50 9.69
N ASP A 122 -13.32 1.08 10.87
CA ASP A 122 -12.69 0.33 11.95
C ASP A 122 -13.54 -0.89 12.32
N GLY A 123 -12.90 -2.05 12.49
CA GLY A 123 -13.55 -3.34 12.74
C GLY A 123 -14.18 -3.99 11.50
N GLY A 124 -14.16 -3.34 10.33
CA GLY A 124 -14.63 -3.90 9.06
C GLY A 124 -13.67 -4.93 8.45
N THR A 125 -14.07 -5.51 7.32
CA THR A 125 -13.30 -6.53 6.60
C THR A 125 -12.76 -5.99 5.27
N ILE A 126 -11.50 -6.30 4.99
CA ILE A 126 -10.85 -6.09 3.70
C ILE A 126 -10.66 -7.47 3.07
N VAL A 127 -11.29 -7.72 1.94
CA VAL A 127 -11.15 -8.95 1.16
C VAL A 127 -10.21 -8.66 -0.01
N VAL A 128 -9.02 -9.26 -0.01
CA VAL A 128 -8.05 -9.13 -1.11
C VAL A 128 -8.15 -10.36 -2.00
N VAL A 129 -8.56 -10.17 -3.25
CA VAL A 129 -8.58 -11.20 -4.29
C VAL A 129 -7.32 -11.06 -5.12
N ALA A 130 -6.44 -12.06 -5.10
CA ALA A 130 -5.13 -11.98 -5.75
C ALA A 130 -4.61 -13.38 -6.15
N PRO A 131 -4.13 -13.59 -7.39
CA PRO A 131 -3.55 -14.86 -7.84
C PRO A 131 -2.08 -15.01 -7.40
N CYS A 132 -1.78 -14.73 -6.12
CA CYS A 132 -0.41 -14.68 -5.62
C CYS A 132 0.08 -16.01 -5.04
N SER A 133 1.40 -16.22 -5.08
CA SER A 133 2.11 -17.28 -4.37
C SER A 133 2.03 -17.09 -2.84
N PRO A 134 2.07 -18.18 -2.03
CA PRO A 134 2.20 -18.09 -0.58
C PRO A 134 3.56 -17.54 -0.14
N THR A 135 4.55 -17.45 -1.03
CA THR A 135 5.84 -16.84 -0.72
C THR A 135 5.73 -15.32 -0.67
N TRP A 136 6.49 -14.68 0.24
CA TRP A 136 6.45 -13.23 0.42
C TRP A 136 7.02 -12.47 -0.76
N ALA A 137 8.10 -12.96 -1.36
CA ALA A 137 8.78 -12.37 -2.50
C ALA A 137 9.49 -13.47 -3.30
N SER A 138 10.14 -13.10 -4.41
CA SER A 138 11.02 -14.01 -5.14
C SER A 138 12.19 -14.47 -4.27
N GLU A 139 12.71 -15.66 -4.56
CA GLU A 139 13.85 -16.23 -3.82
C GLU A 139 15.09 -15.33 -3.90
N GLU A 140 15.36 -14.74 -5.06
CA GLU A 140 16.45 -13.77 -5.24
C GLU A 140 16.29 -12.59 -4.28
N HIS A 141 15.09 -12.00 -4.21
CA HIS A 141 14.81 -10.86 -3.34
C HIS A 141 14.96 -11.18 -1.85
N LEU A 142 14.63 -12.42 -1.44
CA LEU A 142 14.85 -12.90 -0.09
C LEU A 142 16.35 -13.15 0.18
N ARG A 143 17.06 -13.76 -0.77
CA ARG A 143 18.49 -14.11 -0.65
C ARG A 143 19.38 -12.89 -0.49
N VAL A 144 19.11 -11.80 -1.22
CA VAL A 144 19.90 -10.56 -1.12
C VAL A 144 19.55 -9.72 0.11
N GLY A 145 18.75 -10.24 1.04
CA GLY A 145 18.36 -9.56 2.28
C GLY A 145 17.50 -8.30 2.07
N ARG A 146 17.04 -8.06 0.83
CA ARG A 146 16.21 -6.89 0.49
C ARG A 146 14.77 -7.05 0.97
N HIS A 147 14.35 -8.28 1.20
CA HIS A 147 13.08 -8.61 1.83
C HIS A 147 13.28 -9.57 2.99
N TRP A 148 12.51 -9.34 4.06
CA TRP A 148 12.34 -10.23 5.18
C TRP A 148 10.90 -10.77 5.15
N TYR A 149 10.76 -12.07 5.39
CA TYR A 149 9.46 -12.74 5.45
C TYR A 149 8.87 -12.54 6.86
N PRO A 150 7.77 -11.79 7.02
CA PRO A 150 7.12 -11.66 8.32
C PRO A 150 6.59 -12.99 8.82
N ARG A 151 7.10 -13.39 9.98
CA ARG A 151 6.63 -14.55 10.76
C ARG A 151 5.92 -14.06 12.00
N LYS A 152 5.00 -14.87 12.54
CA LYS A 152 4.06 -14.57 13.62
C LYS A 152 4.61 -13.74 14.79
N GLU A 153 5.91 -13.82 15.08
CA GLU A 153 6.56 -13.03 16.12
C GLU A 153 6.43 -11.52 15.90
N TRP A 154 6.26 -11.07 14.65
CA TRP A 154 6.11 -9.65 14.33
C TRP A 154 4.76 -9.07 14.77
N LEU A 155 3.73 -9.92 14.90
CA LEU A 155 2.36 -9.48 15.21
C LEU A 155 2.27 -8.76 16.56
N ARG A 156 3.15 -9.14 17.50
CA ARG A 156 3.25 -8.53 18.84
C ARG A 156 4.02 -7.21 18.85
N TRP A 157 4.78 -6.89 17.81
CA TRP A 157 5.59 -5.68 17.77
C TRP A 157 4.71 -4.48 17.46
N SER A 158 4.75 -3.45 18.28
CA SER A 158 4.19 -2.13 17.99
C SER A 158 4.85 -1.48 16.75
N LEU A 159 4.21 -0.45 16.19
CA LEU A 159 4.82 0.35 15.12
C LEU A 159 6.15 0.98 15.55
N GLY A 160 6.26 1.37 16.82
CA GLY A 160 7.50 1.87 17.43
C GLY A 160 8.60 0.81 17.44
N GLU A 161 8.29 -0.43 17.83
CA GLU A 161 9.25 -1.54 17.81
C GLU A 161 9.68 -1.90 16.38
N ILE A 162 8.77 -1.95 15.41
CA ILE A 162 9.13 -2.16 13.99
C ILE A 162 10.11 -1.07 13.53
N THR A 163 9.84 0.18 13.89
CA THR A 163 10.70 1.33 13.56
C THR A 163 12.07 1.21 14.22
N TRP A 164 12.12 0.87 15.51
CA TRP A 164 13.35 0.70 16.28
C TRP A 164 14.23 -0.43 15.73
N LYS A 165 13.61 -1.56 15.37
CA LYS A 165 14.30 -2.70 14.76
C LYS A 165 14.85 -2.37 13.38
N ALA A 166 14.10 -1.64 12.57
CA ALA A 166 14.56 -1.16 11.26
C ALA A 166 15.74 -0.19 11.38
N LEU A 167 15.69 0.73 12.35
CA LEU A 167 16.75 1.68 12.64
C LEU A 167 18.07 0.98 13.03
N ARG A 168 17.98 -0.15 13.74
CA ARG A 168 19.11 -0.96 14.21
C ARG A 168 19.56 -2.04 13.21
N ASP A 169 19.02 -2.05 12.00
CA ASP A 169 19.26 -3.09 10.98
C ASP A 169 18.96 -4.52 11.44
N GLU A 170 18.14 -4.69 12.49
CA GLU A 170 17.68 -6.03 12.94
C GLU A 170 16.70 -6.65 11.94
N ILE A 171 16.01 -5.79 11.16
CA ILE A 171 15.16 -6.17 10.04
C ILE A 171 15.38 -5.19 8.87
N PRO A 172 15.24 -5.63 7.60
CA PRO A 172 15.43 -4.75 6.44
C PRO A 172 14.38 -3.62 6.38
N VAL A 173 14.85 -2.38 6.30
CA VAL A 173 14.01 -1.17 6.31
C VAL A 173 12.87 -1.17 5.27
N ARG A 174 13.11 -1.76 4.09
CA ARG A 174 12.10 -1.91 3.04
C ARG A 174 10.93 -2.78 3.52
N SER A 175 11.24 -3.89 4.16
CA SER A 175 10.22 -4.82 4.69
C SER A 175 9.48 -4.18 5.86
N SER A 176 10.18 -3.44 6.71
CA SER A 176 9.60 -2.73 7.84
C SER A 176 8.50 -1.75 7.43
N ASN A 177 8.63 -1.07 6.29
CA ASN A 177 7.59 -0.16 5.79
C ASN A 177 6.31 -0.89 5.40
N TYR A 178 6.42 -2.03 4.71
CA TYR A 178 5.28 -2.87 4.39
C TYR A 178 4.62 -3.43 5.64
N MET A 179 5.45 -3.91 6.58
CA MET A 179 4.99 -4.39 7.87
C MET A 179 4.26 -3.30 8.65
N ALA A 180 4.81 -2.10 8.78
CA ALA A 180 4.16 -1.02 9.53
C ALA A 180 2.78 -0.66 8.96
N GLY A 181 2.67 -0.52 7.63
CA GLY A 181 1.39 -0.26 6.98
C GLY A 181 0.39 -1.40 7.14
N PHE A 182 0.86 -2.65 7.01
CA PHE A 182 0.00 -3.81 7.15
C PHE A 182 -0.43 -4.05 8.59
N LYS A 183 0.48 -3.88 9.57
CA LYS A 183 0.14 -3.95 10.99
C LYS A 183 -0.90 -2.89 11.36
N PHE A 184 -0.70 -1.65 10.93
CA PHE A 184 -1.70 -0.60 11.17
C PHE A 184 -3.07 -0.95 10.59
N THR A 185 -3.07 -1.70 9.48
CA THR A 185 -4.30 -2.22 8.87
C THR A 185 -4.91 -3.35 9.69
N THR A 186 -4.16 -4.40 10.00
CA THR A 186 -4.64 -5.60 10.70
C THR A 186 -4.99 -5.37 12.17
N ASP A 187 -4.36 -4.39 12.83
CA ASP A 187 -4.71 -3.97 14.19
C ASP A 187 -6.12 -3.35 14.26
N ARG A 188 -6.69 -2.94 13.12
CA ARG A 188 -7.96 -2.19 13.08
C ARG A 188 -9.00 -2.76 12.12
N ARG A 189 -8.60 -3.59 11.15
CA ARG A 189 -9.48 -4.24 10.17
C ARG A 189 -9.13 -5.72 10.07
N HIS A 190 -10.14 -6.51 9.75
CA HIS A 190 -9.93 -7.91 9.40
C HIS A 190 -9.48 -8.00 7.96
N VAL A 191 -8.38 -8.70 7.69
CA VAL A 191 -7.90 -8.91 6.32
C VAL A 191 -8.10 -10.36 5.96
N VAL A 192 -8.76 -10.61 4.83
CA VAL A 192 -9.02 -11.93 4.27
C VAL A 192 -8.45 -11.98 2.86
N PHE A 193 -7.53 -12.91 2.60
CA PHE A 193 -7.04 -13.17 1.26
C PHE A 193 -7.87 -14.26 0.58
N VAL A 194 -8.13 -14.06 -0.70
CA VAL A 194 -8.81 -14.99 -1.60
C VAL A 194 -7.90 -15.26 -2.77
N SER A 195 -7.56 -16.53 -2.98
CA SER A 195 -6.70 -17.00 -4.07
C SER A 195 -7.05 -18.44 -4.39
N ASP A 196 -6.82 -18.85 -5.64
CA ASP A 196 -6.87 -20.25 -6.04
C ASP A 196 -5.71 -21.06 -5.40
N THR A 197 -4.63 -20.39 -5.06
CA THR A 197 -3.52 -20.99 -4.31
C THR A 197 -3.84 -20.97 -2.82
N ASN A 198 -3.58 -22.07 -2.12
CA ASN A 198 -3.80 -22.13 -0.68
C ASN A 198 -2.79 -21.23 0.06
N LEU A 199 -3.28 -20.17 0.70
CA LEU A 199 -2.45 -19.21 1.45
C LEU A 199 -2.58 -19.36 2.97
N ALA A 200 -3.33 -20.34 3.48
CA ALA A 200 -3.76 -20.39 4.88
C ALA A 200 -2.62 -20.26 5.90
N ASP A 201 -1.51 -20.97 5.71
CA ASP A 201 -0.38 -20.89 6.63
C ASP A 201 0.36 -19.55 6.49
N ALA A 202 0.57 -19.09 5.25
CA ALA A 202 1.26 -17.86 4.96
C ALA A 202 0.51 -16.62 5.50
N THR A 203 -0.82 -16.57 5.33
CA THR A 203 -1.66 -15.46 5.83
C THR A 203 -1.71 -15.45 7.35
N ARG A 204 -1.75 -16.63 7.98
CA ARG A 204 -1.75 -16.76 9.45
C ARG A 204 -0.48 -16.18 10.07
N GLU A 205 0.68 -16.42 9.45
CA GLU A 205 1.96 -15.85 9.89
C GLU A 205 1.98 -14.32 9.87
N ILE A 206 1.14 -13.71 9.03
CA ILE A 206 1.01 -12.25 8.90
C ILE A 206 -0.25 -11.67 9.56
N GLY A 207 -0.99 -12.48 10.33
CA GLY A 207 -2.16 -12.01 11.08
C GLY A 207 -3.40 -11.75 10.23
N ALA A 208 -3.52 -12.47 9.12
CA ALA A 208 -4.65 -12.42 8.21
C ALA A 208 -5.26 -13.81 7.96
N ASP A 209 -6.48 -13.82 7.44
CA ASP A 209 -7.20 -15.03 7.10
C ASP A 209 -7.09 -15.36 5.61
N TYR A 210 -7.40 -16.60 5.26
CA TYR A 210 -7.52 -17.08 3.89
C TYR A 210 -8.87 -17.73 3.66
N LYS A 211 -9.43 -17.56 2.45
CA LYS A 211 -10.59 -18.27 1.94
C LYS A 211 -10.36 -18.71 0.50
N PRO A 212 -10.83 -19.90 0.10
CA PRO A 212 -10.62 -20.42 -1.26
C PRO A 212 -11.51 -19.73 -2.30
N SER A 213 -12.52 -18.97 -1.88
CA SER A 213 -13.40 -18.26 -2.81
C SER A 213 -13.90 -16.94 -2.22
N LEU A 214 -14.29 -16.03 -3.12
CA LEU A 214 -14.94 -14.78 -2.73
C LEU A 214 -16.29 -15.06 -2.06
N HIS A 215 -16.99 -16.12 -2.47
CA HIS A 215 -18.23 -16.56 -1.86
C HIS A 215 -18.04 -16.89 -0.37
N ASP A 216 -17.00 -17.67 -0.04
CA ASP A 216 -16.71 -18.06 1.35
C ASP A 216 -16.28 -16.87 2.21
N ALA A 217 -15.51 -15.95 1.63
CA ALA A 217 -15.11 -14.71 2.29
C ALA A 217 -16.31 -13.83 2.63
N LEU A 218 -17.22 -13.63 1.66
CA LEU A 218 -18.44 -12.85 1.86
C LEU A 218 -19.37 -13.54 2.85
N ALA A 219 -19.64 -14.85 2.71
CA ALA A 219 -20.50 -15.59 3.62
C ALA A 219 -20.00 -15.54 5.08
N ASN A 220 -18.69 -15.47 5.30
CA ASN A 220 -18.13 -15.24 6.63
C ASN A 220 -18.37 -13.80 7.12
N ALA A 221 -18.19 -12.80 6.26
CA ALA A 221 -18.41 -11.40 6.60
C ALA A 221 -19.90 -11.09 6.88
N TYR A 222 -20.84 -11.61 6.08
CA TYR A 222 -22.28 -11.46 6.33
C TYR A 222 -22.71 -12.08 7.68
N ARG A 223 -22.17 -13.24 8.05
CA ARG A 223 -22.41 -13.82 9.38
C ARG A 223 -21.94 -12.93 10.53
N ARG A 224 -20.92 -12.11 10.27
CA ARG A 224 -20.33 -11.21 11.27
C ARG A 224 -21.07 -9.89 11.40
N TYR A 225 -21.48 -9.30 10.28
CA TYR A 225 -22.03 -7.95 10.24
C TYR A 225 -23.56 -7.90 10.07
N GLY A 226 -24.20 -9.03 9.78
CA GLY A 226 -25.63 -9.13 9.51
C GLY A 226 -25.96 -9.05 8.01
N GLU A 227 -27.25 -9.00 7.69
CA GLU A 227 -27.73 -9.08 6.30
C GLU A 227 -27.61 -7.76 5.52
N THR A 228 -27.57 -6.62 6.23
CA THR A 228 -27.39 -5.30 5.62
C THR A 228 -25.96 -4.83 5.81
N VAL A 229 -25.13 -4.99 4.78
CA VAL A 229 -23.72 -4.54 4.79
C VAL A 229 -23.46 -3.64 3.59
N HIS A 230 -22.75 -2.54 3.84
CA HIS A 230 -22.21 -1.70 2.79
C HIS A 230 -20.91 -2.31 2.27
N VAL A 231 -20.89 -2.63 0.97
CA VAL A 231 -19.73 -3.22 0.29
C VAL A 231 -19.20 -2.26 -0.76
N ILE A 232 -17.91 -1.95 -0.70
CA ILE A 232 -17.19 -1.26 -1.79
C ILE A 232 -16.36 -2.30 -2.54
N LEU A 233 -16.45 -2.30 -3.86
CA LEU A 233 -15.60 -3.09 -4.74
C LEU A 233 -14.61 -2.15 -5.44
N MET A 234 -13.32 -2.48 -5.35
CA MET A 234 -12.25 -1.93 -6.18
C MET A 234 -11.81 -3.01 -7.16
N PRO A 235 -12.45 -3.07 -8.36
CA PRO A 235 -12.26 -4.16 -9.30
C PRO A 235 -11.01 -4.02 -10.16
N TYR A 236 -10.31 -2.90 -10.05
CA TYR A 236 -9.08 -2.63 -10.79
C TYR A 236 -8.03 -2.23 -9.78
N ASP A 237 -6.81 -2.70 -10.05
CA ASP A 237 -5.64 -2.59 -9.18
C ASP A 237 -5.67 -1.34 -8.31
N SER A 238 -5.30 -1.57 -7.06
CA SER A 238 -5.40 -0.72 -5.88
C SER A 238 -4.77 0.69 -5.98
N ASN A 239 -4.35 1.12 -7.17
CA ASN A 239 -3.75 2.42 -7.49
C ASN A 239 -4.73 3.60 -7.49
N LEU A 240 -6.03 3.35 -7.29
CA LEU A 240 -6.98 4.43 -7.00
C LEU A 240 -6.71 4.99 -5.61
N ILE A 241 -6.87 6.31 -5.47
CA ILE A 241 -6.66 7.05 -4.23
C ILE A 241 -8.03 7.40 -3.67
N PRO A 242 -8.49 6.72 -2.60
CA PRO A 242 -9.72 7.09 -1.94
C PRO A 242 -9.56 8.48 -1.31
N VAL A 243 -10.50 9.38 -1.60
CA VAL A 243 -10.56 10.71 -0.99
C VAL A 243 -11.92 10.88 -0.33
N ASP A 244 -11.95 11.41 0.90
CA ASP A 244 -13.21 11.68 1.57
C ASP A 244 -14.00 12.72 0.75
N GLU A 245 -15.25 12.41 0.39
CA GLU A 245 -16.10 13.37 -0.32
C GLU A 245 -16.48 14.50 0.66
N PRO A 246 -16.32 15.78 0.30
CA PRO A 246 -16.73 16.87 1.18
C PRO A 246 -18.24 16.78 1.47
N PRO A 247 -18.68 17.10 2.71
CA PRO A 247 -20.10 17.11 3.02
C PRO A 247 -20.84 18.11 2.13
N THR A 248 -21.94 17.66 1.53
CA THR A 248 -22.87 18.47 0.73
C THR A 248 -23.63 19.48 1.56
#